data_AF-A0A0P9DX83-F1
#
_entry.id   AF-A0A0P9DX83-F1
#
_cell.length_a   1.000
_cell.length_b   1.000
_cell.length_c   1.000
_cell.angle_alpha   90.00
_cell.angle_beta   90.00
_cell.angle_gamma   90.00
#
_symmetry.space_group_name_H-M   'P 1'
#
loop_
_entity.id
_entity.type
_entity.pdbx_description
1 polymer ?
#
loop_
_entity_poly.entity_id
_entity_poly.type
_entity_poly.pdbx_seq_one_letter_code
_entity_poly.pdbx_strand_id
1 'polypeptide(L)' 'MGKKATTVISLVEESAEKSNRDIEKEIMTELTTEPSRIPWLKKVEKVRVTEA' A
#
# COMPACT_ATOMS: atom_id res chain seq x y z
N MET A 1 10.92 19.18 -9.45
CA MET A 1 10.10 18.31 -10.32
C MET A 1 10.03 16.95 -9.65
N GLY A 2 8.93 16.64 -8.98
CA GLY A 2 8.78 15.35 -8.31
C GLY A 2 8.19 14.31 -9.26
N LYS A 3 8.58 13.05 -9.13
CA LYS A 3 7.81 11.94 -9.71
C LYS A 3 6.84 11.46 -8.63
N LYS A 4 5.58 11.22 -9.00
CA LYS A 4 4.57 10.60 -8.13
C LYS A 4 4.29 9.19 -8.61
N ALA A 5 4.43 8.20 -7.73
CA ALA A 5 4.02 6.83 -8.00
C ALA A 5 2.64 6.55 -7.38
N THR A 6 1.80 5.82 -8.09
CA THR A 6 0.54 5.26 -7.59
C THR A 6 0.52 3.79 -7.90
N THR A 7 0.36 2.97 -6.86
CA THR A 7 0.33 1.52 -6.96
C THR A 7 -1.06 1.01 -6.60
N VAL A 8 -1.60 0.12 -7.41
CA VAL A 8 -2.80 -0.65 -7.09
C VAL A 8 -2.36 -2.05 -6.72
N ILE A 9 -2.81 -2.54 -5.57
CA ILE A 9 -2.46 -3.85 -5.02
C ILE A 9 -3.73 -4.63 -4.68
N SER A 10 -3.64 -5.96 -4.75
CA SER A 10 -4.60 -6.84 -4.11
C SER A 10 -4.09 -7.22 -2.73
N LEU A 11 -5.00 -7.20 -1.75
CA LEU A 11 -4.69 -7.62 -0.40
C LEU A 11 -4.90 -9.14 -0.24
N VAL A 12 -4.22 -9.74 0.75
CA VAL A 12 -4.44 -11.15 1.15
C VAL A 12 -5.85 -11.33 1.72
N GLU A 13 -6.39 -12.54 1.66
CA GLU A 13 -7.81 -12.81 1.98
C GLU A 13 -8.14 -12.53 3.46
N GLU A 14 -7.16 -12.72 4.34
CA GLU A 14 -7.22 -12.43 5.78
C GLU A 14 -7.51 -10.94 6.06
N SER A 15 -7.22 -10.04 5.10
CA SER A 15 -7.56 -8.62 5.25
C SER A 15 -9.08 -8.38 5.32
N ALA A 16 -9.91 -9.31 4.83
CA ALA A 16 -11.37 -9.19 4.89
C ALA A 16 -11.93 -9.18 6.32
N GLU A 17 -11.16 -9.66 7.31
CA GLU A 17 -11.54 -9.65 8.73
C GLU A 17 -11.28 -8.30 9.41
N LYS A 18 -10.54 -7.39 8.76
CA LYS A 18 -10.23 -6.06 9.28
C LYS A 18 -10.99 -4.97 8.53
N SER A 19 -11.27 -3.88 9.23
CA SER A 19 -11.85 -2.71 8.59
C SER A 19 -10.82 -2.03 7.68
N ASN A 20 -11.28 -1.43 6.58
CA ASN A 20 -10.41 -0.67 5.67
C ASN A 20 -9.61 0.42 6.41
N ARG A 21 -10.23 1.08 7.38
CA ARG A 21 -9.60 2.14 8.17
C ARG A 21 -8.40 1.63 8.97
N ASP A 22 -8.50 0.43 9.54
CA ASP A 22 -7.41 -0.16 10.32
C ASP A 22 -6.26 -0.60 9.40
N ILE A 23 -6.59 -1.20 8.26
CA ILE A 23 -5.62 -1.58 7.22
C ILE A 23 -4.86 -0.35 6.70
N GLU A 24 -5.56 0.74 6.37
CA GLU A 24 -4.96 2.00 5.91
C GLU A 24 -3.97 2.55 6.94
N LYS A 25 -4.34 2.52 8.21
CA LYS A 25 -3.47 2.99 9.31
C LYS A 25 -2.22 2.13 9.45
N GLU A 26 -2.35 0.80 9.35
CA GLU A 26 -1.21 -0.13 9.38
C GLU A 26 -0.27 0.10 8.19
N ILE A 27 -0.81 0.15 6.97
CA ILE A 27 -0.03 0.40 5.75
C ILE A 27 0.73 1.71 5.85
N MET A 28 0.07 2.79 6.28
CA MET A 28 0.72 4.09 6.42
C MET A 28 1.87 4.04 7.43
N THR A 29 1.66 3.38 8.57
CA THR A 29 2.69 3.24 9.62
C THR A 29 3.91 2.47 9.09
N GLU A 30 3.70 1.32 8.47
CA GLU A 30 4.77 0.47 7.93
C GLU A 30 5.52 1.12 6.76
N LEU A 31 4.82 1.87 5.89
CA LEU A 31 5.46 2.59 4.79
C LEU A 31 6.37 3.72 5.26
N THR A 32 6.03 4.36 6.39
CA THR A 32 6.83 5.45 6.98
C THR A 32 7.98 4.98 7.88
N THR A 33 8.05 3.68 8.16
CA THR A 33 9.12 3.05 8.95
C THR A 33 10.20 2.48 8.02
N GLU A 34 11.47 2.48 8.44
CA GLU A 34 12.55 1.86 7.67
C GLU A 34 12.85 0.42 8.13
N PRO A 35 12.90 -0.59 7.23
CA PRO A 35 12.61 -0.50 5.79
C PRO A 35 11.11 -0.43 5.51
N SER A 36 10.69 0.38 4.54
CA SER A 36 9.29 0.54 4.16
C SER A 36 8.70 -0.78 3.66
N ARG A 37 7.52 -1.15 4.18
CA ARG A 37 6.80 -2.36 3.80
C ARG A 37 5.35 -2.04 3.49
N ILE A 38 4.78 -2.80 2.57
CA ILE A 38 3.33 -2.80 2.30
C ILE A 38 2.78 -4.06 2.95
N PRO A 39 2.25 -3.98 4.20
CA PRO A 39 1.59 -5.11 4.81
C PRO A 39 0.36 -5.50 3.98
N TRP A 40 -0.10 -6.74 4.14
CA TRP A 40 -1.26 -7.29 3.43
C TRP A 40 -1.09 -7.48 1.91
N LEU A 41 0.08 -7.21 1.33
CA LEU A 41 0.30 -7.38 -0.10
C LEU A 41 0.17 -8.85 -0.54
N LYS A 42 -0.84 -9.16 -1.34
CA LYS A 42 -0.94 -10.43 -2.10
C LYS A 42 -0.24 -10.31 -3.44
N LYS A 43 -0.55 -9.24 -4.18
CA LYS A 43 -0.04 -9.00 -5.54
C LYS A 43 -0.09 -7.52 -5.90
N VAL A 44 0.90 -7.06 -6.67
CA VAL A 44 0.86 -5.75 -7.34
C VAL A 44 0.09 -5.89 -8.65
N GLU A 45 -0.98 -5.12 -8.81
CA GLU A 45 -1.81 -5.13 -10.02
C GLU A 45 -1.36 -4.09 -11.03
N LYS A 46 -0.96 -2.90 -10.55
CA LYS A 46 -0.55 -1.80 -11.44
C LYS A 46 0.39 -0.84 -10.72
N VAL A 47 1.39 -0.34 -11.44
CA VAL A 47 2.21 0.80 -11.03
C VAL A 47 2.08 1.88 -12.10
N ARG A 48 1.80 3.12 -11.69
CA ARG A 48 1.79 4.29 -12.57
C ARG A 48 2.68 5.38 -11.98
N VAL A 49 3.54 5.96 -12.81
CA VAL A 49 4.35 7.13 -12.45
C VAL A 49 3.87 8.33 -13.25
N THR A 50 3.64 9.46 -12.58
CA THR A 50 3.32 10.75 -13.20
C THR A 50 4.32 11.80 -12.74
N GLU A 51 4.46 12.90 -13.50
CA GLU A 51 5.05 14.13 -12.96
C GLU A 51 4.16 14.64 -11.81
N ALA A 52 4.77 15.30 -10.82
CA ALA A 52 4.11 15.93 -9.68
C ALA A 52 3.91 17.43 -9.91
#